data_AF-A0A3M6VQY7-F1
#
_entry.id   AF-A0A3M6VQY7-F1
#
_cell.length_a   1.000
_cell.length_b   1.000
_cell.length_c   1.000
_cell.angle_alpha   90.00
_cell.angle_beta   90.00
_cell.angle_gamma   90.00
#
_symmetry.space_group_name_H-M   'P 1'
#
loop_
_entity.id
_entity.type
_entity.pdbx_description
1 polymer ?
#
loop_
_entity_poly.entity_id
_entity_poly.type
_entity_poly.pdbx_seq_one_letter_code
_entity_poly.pdbx_strand_id
1 'polypeptide(L)'
;MATDLGNHYDKKLVDFLEMLEKSTKDSATEDLAKRIQRGYAQYMTTKKNAVADLYKMLGIENYGYNILSTPRFNLWVTYVKKMYDGTKSPPNPWVSIAEAMLPTYFNNYNHFWTMLQRFCKNPETEGNARELLDVVAEKISQKVNQKR
;
A
#
# COMPACT_ATOMS: atom_id res chain seq x y z
N MET A 1 -15.15 -17.97 6.22
CA MET A 1 -14.84 -17.92 4.76
C MET A 1 -13.70 -16.96 4.44
N ALA A 2 -13.84 -15.63 4.44
CA ALA A 2 -12.70 -14.73 4.13
C ALA A 2 -11.57 -14.77 5.19
N THR A 3 -11.94 -14.99 6.45
CA THR A 3 -11.03 -15.07 7.61
C THR A 3 -10.19 -16.35 7.65
N ASP A 4 -10.73 -17.47 7.16
CA ASP A 4 -10.04 -18.76 7.13
C ASP A 4 -8.96 -18.81 6.05
N LEU A 5 -9.13 -18.05 4.96
CA LEU A 5 -8.07 -17.87 3.97
C LEU A 5 -6.92 -17.06 4.57
N GLY A 6 -7.18 -15.88 5.13
CA GLY A 6 -6.13 -14.98 5.64
C GLY A 6 -5.13 -15.66 6.61
N ASN A 7 -5.63 -16.50 7.52
CA ASN A 7 -4.79 -17.18 8.51
C ASN A 7 -3.99 -18.37 7.96
N HIS A 8 -4.39 -18.96 6.82
CA HIS A 8 -3.70 -20.12 6.23
C HIS A 8 -2.60 -19.70 5.22
N TYR A 9 -2.58 -18.43 4.80
CA TYR A 9 -1.70 -17.93 3.73
C TYR A 9 -0.52 -17.07 4.22
N ASP A 10 -0.15 -17.02 5.50
CA ASP A 10 1.00 -16.18 5.93
C ASP A 10 2.32 -16.45 5.16
N LYS A 11 2.53 -17.68 4.65
CA LYS A 11 3.67 -18.02 3.76
C LYS A 11 3.40 -17.91 2.25
N LYS A 12 2.14 -17.72 1.85
CA LYS A 12 1.65 -17.75 0.46
C LYS A 12 0.73 -16.57 0.11
N LEU A 13 0.72 -15.52 0.94
CA LEU A 13 -0.18 -14.38 0.80
C LEU A 13 0.11 -13.65 -0.51
N VAL A 14 1.38 -13.44 -0.83
CA VAL A 14 1.82 -12.87 -2.11
C VAL A 14 1.20 -13.65 -3.28
N ASP A 15 1.39 -14.98 -3.31
CA ASP A 15 0.87 -15.84 -4.39
C ASP A 15 -0.66 -15.78 -4.50
N PHE A 16 -1.36 -15.74 -3.36
CA PHE A 16 -2.81 -15.65 -3.32
C PHE A 16 -3.32 -14.32 -3.89
N LEU A 17 -2.76 -13.20 -3.44
CA LEU A 17 -3.17 -11.87 -3.91
C LEU A 17 -2.82 -11.68 -5.38
N GLU A 18 -1.66 -12.17 -5.84
CA GLU A 18 -1.28 -12.16 -7.25
C GLU A 18 -2.20 -13.04 -8.10
N MET A 19 -2.58 -14.23 -7.62
CA MET A 19 -3.51 -15.12 -8.31
C MET A 19 -4.87 -14.42 -8.49
N LEU A 20 -5.36 -13.72 -7.46
CA LEU A 20 -6.60 -12.95 -7.56
C LEU A 20 -6.48 -11.83 -8.60
N GLU A 21 -5.39 -11.05 -8.60
CA GLU A 21 -5.15 -9.99 -9.60
C GLU A 21 -4.99 -10.51 -11.04
N LYS A 22 -4.56 -11.76 -11.22
CA LYS A 22 -4.56 -12.41 -12.54
C LYS A 22 -5.96 -12.86 -12.92
N SER A 23 -6.72 -13.42 -11.97
CA SER A 23 -8.07 -13.94 -12.18
C SER A 23 -9.10 -12.86 -12.50
N THR A 24 -8.83 -11.60 -12.15
CA THR A 24 -9.67 -10.46 -12.58
C THR A 24 -9.57 -10.15 -14.07
N LYS A 25 -8.59 -10.72 -14.79
CA LYS A 25 -8.38 -10.50 -16.22
C LYS A 25 -9.01 -11.58 -17.11
N ASP A 26 -9.50 -12.66 -16.51
CA ASP A 26 -10.21 -13.74 -17.19
C ASP A 26 -11.71 -13.58 -16.95
N SER A 27 -12.49 -13.45 -18.03
CA SER A 27 -13.93 -13.19 -17.96
C SER A 27 -14.72 -14.28 -17.24
N ALA A 28 -14.22 -15.53 -17.22
CA ALA A 28 -14.86 -16.63 -16.51
C ALA A 28 -14.70 -16.53 -14.98
N THR A 29 -13.62 -15.88 -14.50
CA THR A 29 -13.30 -15.79 -13.07
C THR A 29 -13.38 -14.37 -12.50
N GLU A 30 -13.55 -13.36 -13.35
CA GLU A 30 -13.46 -11.94 -13.01
C GLU A 30 -14.36 -11.55 -11.83
N ASP A 31 -15.66 -11.88 -11.93
CA ASP A 31 -16.65 -11.51 -10.92
C ASP A 31 -16.37 -12.17 -9.57
N LEU A 32 -15.99 -13.45 -9.57
CA LEU A 32 -15.64 -14.17 -8.36
C LEU A 32 -14.36 -13.59 -7.73
N ALA A 33 -13.34 -13.35 -8.53
CA ALA A 33 -12.08 -12.76 -8.06
C ALA A 33 -12.31 -11.38 -7.44
N LYS A 34 -13.07 -10.49 -8.10
CA LYS A 34 -13.43 -9.16 -7.57
C LYS A 34 -14.18 -9.25 -6.24
N ARG A 35 -15.13 -10.20 -6.11
CA ARG A 35 -15.86 -10.43 -4.85
C ARG A 35 -14.95 -10.88 -3.72
N ILE A 36 -14.03 -11.81 -4.00
CA ILE A 36 -13.05 -12.28 -3.01
C ILE A 36 -12.12 -11.13 -2.58
N GLN A 37 -11.60 -10.36 -3.53
CA GLN A 37 -10.73 -9.20 -3.25
C GLN A 37 -11.44 -8.15 -2.39
N ARG A 38 -12.71 -7.83 -2.70
CA ARG A 38 -13.52 -6.91 -1.90
C ARG A 38 -13.74 -7.43 -0.50
N GLY A 39 -14.10 -8.70 -0.35
CA GLY A 39 -14.29 -9.33 0.96
C GLY A 39 -13.00 -9.33 1.80
N TYR A 40 -11.85 -9.59 1.18
CA TYR A 40 -10.55 -9.50 1.85
C TYR A 40 -10.23 -8.07 2.28
N ALA A 41 -10.42 -7.07 1.40
CA ALA A 41 -10.20 -5.67 1.73
C ALA A 41 -11.10 -5.19 2.88
N GLN A 42 -12.38 -5.56 2.86
CA GLN A 42 -13.32 -5.28 3.96
C GLN A 42 -12.95 -5.98 5.26
N TYR A 43 -12.43 -7.20 5.20
CA TYR A 43 -11.90 -7.85 6.40
C TYR A 43 -10.70 -7.09 6.97
N MET A 44 -9.78 -6.63 6.11
CA MET A 44 -8.59 -5.90 6.53
C MET A 44 -8.93 -4.57 7.21
N THR A 45 -10.02 -3.88 6.85
CA THR A 45 -10.43 -2.64 7.55
C THR A 45 -10.87 -2.87 9.00
N THR A 46 -11.20 -4.12 9.39
CA THR A 46 -11.49 -4.48 10.78
C THR A 46 -10.22 -4.65 11.63
N LYS A 47 -9.04 -4.71 11.00
CA LYS A 47 -7.75 -4.91 11.67
C LYS A 47 -7.10 -3.57 11.97
N LYS A 48 -6.52 -3.47 13.16
CA LYS A 48 -5.61 -2.36 13.50
C LYS A 48 -4.35 -2.51 12.64
N ASN A 49 -3.80 -1.40 12.15
CA ASN A 49 -2.55 -1.35 11.39
C ASN A 49 -2.51 -2.18 10.09
N ALA A 50 -3.67 -2.55 9.53
CA ALA A 50 -3.78 -3.42 8.36
C ALA A 50 -2.87 -3.05 7.18
N VAL A 51 -2.72 -1.74 6.93
CA VAL A 51 -1.86 -1.20 5.86
C VAL A 51 -0.39 -1.53 6.11
N ALA A 52 0.10 -1.32 7.34
CA ALA A 52 1.48 -1.60 7.73
C ALA A 52 1.76 -3.10 7.88
N ASP A 53 0.79 -3.89 8.33
CA ASP A 53 0.94 -5.34 8.44
C ASP A 53 1.02 -5.99 7.05
N LEU A 54 0.16 -5.57 6.10
CA LEU A 54 0.23 -6.05 4.73
C LEU A 54 1.55 -5.67 4.05
N TYR A 55 2.08 -4.48 4.33
CA TYR A 55 3.38 -4.04 3.82
C TYR A 55 4.51 -5.01 4.23
N LYS A 56 4.53 -5.40 5.52
CA LYS A 56 5.49 -6.36 6.08
C LYS A 56 5.28 -7.79 5.58
N MET A 57 4.03 -8.24 5.49
CA MET A 57 3.71 -9.58 4.99
C MET A 57 4.14 -9.78 3.53
N LEU A 58 4.11 -8.71 2.73
CA LEU A 58 4.63 -8.71 1.36
C LEU A 58 6.17 -8.54 1.30
N GLY A 59 6.82 -8.27 2.43
CA GLY A 59 8.26 -8.13 2.57
C GLY A 59 8.82 -6.96 1.76
N ILE A 60 8.06 -5.88 1.61
CA ILE A 60 8.37 -4.74 0.74
C ILE A 60 9.55 -3.93 1.31
N GLU A 61 9.74 -3.91 2.63
CA GLU A 61 10.85 -3.23 3.30
C GLU A 61 12.25 -3.72 2.86
N ASN A 62 12.35 -4.92 2.30
CA ASN A 62 13.62 -5.53 1.92
C ASN A 62 14.19 -5.00 0.59
N TYR A 63 13.47 -4.14 -0.13
CA TYR A 63 13.84 -3.69 -1.48
C TYR A 63 14.57 -2.35 -1.55
N GLY A 64 14.80 -1.69 -0.41
CA GLY A 64 15.60 -0.46 -0.32
C GLY A 64 15.22 0.62 -1.34
N TYR A 65 16.19 1.08 -2.13
CA TYR A 65 15.99 2.13 -3.15
C TYR A 65 15.19 1.68 -4.38
N ASN A 66 14.78 0.41 -4.49
CA ASN A 66 13.98 -0.09 -5.61
C ASN A 66 12.52 -0.36 -5.20
N ILE A 67 12.13 0.03 -3.98
CA ILE A 67 10.85 -0.37 -3.40
C ILE A 67 9.63 -0.03 -4.27
N LEU A 68 9.59 1.17 -4.85
CA LEU A 68 8.43 1.64 -5.63
C LEU A 68 8.31 0.97 -7.00
N SER A 69 9.37 0.38 -7.54
CA SER A 69 9.33 -0.34 -8.82
C SER A 69 8.98 -1.82 -8.66
N THR A 70 8.82 -2.31 -7.43
CA THR A 70 8.52 -3.73 -7.22
C THR A 70 7.06 -4.06 -7.54
N PRO A 71 6.78 -5.21 -8.17
CA PRO A 71 5.42 -5.72 -8.33
C PRO A 71 4.68 -5.84 -7.00
N ARG A 72 5.39 -6.18 -5.91
CA ARG A 72 4.82 -6.30 -4.56
C ARG A 72 4.36 -4.96 -4.00
N PHE A 73 5.06 -3.87 -4.27
CA PHE A 73 4.61 -2.52 -3.91
C PHE A 73 3.32 -2.16 -4.65
N ASN A 74 3.25 -2.41 -5.96
CA ASN A 74 2.04 -2.13 -6.74
C ASN A 74 0.84 -2.97 -6.28
N LEU A 75 1.08 -4.24 -5.93
CA LEU A 75 0.08 -5.13 -5.35
C LEU A 75 -0.43 -4.58 -4.01
N TRP A 76 0.48 -4.15 -3.13
CA TRP A 76 0.12 -3.53 -1.86
C TRP A 76 -0.72 -2.27 -2.03
N VAL A 77 -0.29 -1.32 -2.87
CA VAL A 77 -1.04 -0.08 -3.16
C VAL A 77 -2.44 -0.40 -3.68
N THR A 78 -2.57 -1.39 -4.57
CA THR A 78 -3.86 -1.85 -5.11
C THR A 78 -4.79 -2.31 -3.98
N TYR A 79 -4.30 -3.15 -3.07
CA TYR A 79 -5.12 -3.66 -1.97
C TYR A 79 -5.44 -2.58 -0.93
N VAL A 80 -4.49 -1.70 -0.61
CA VAL A 80 -4.76 -0.54 0.25
C VAL A 80 -5.86 0.31 -0.38
N LYS A 81 -5.79 0.68 -1.67
CA LYS A 81 -6.87 1.43 -2.33
C LYS A 81 -8.23 0.72 -2.23
N LYS A 82 -8.29 -0.60 -2.39
CA LYS A 82 -9.53 -1.39 -2.21
C LYS A 82 -10.08 -1.34 -0.77
N MET A 83 -9.23 -1.18 0.25
CA MET A 83 -9.69 -1.01 1.65
C MET A 83 -10.42 0.33 1.86
N TYR A 84 -10.12 1.34 1.04
CA TYR A 84 -10.70 2.68 1.12
C TYR A 84 -11.87 2.84 0.12
N ASP A 85 -12.03 1.91 -0.82
CA ASP A 85 -13.15 1.90 -1.76
C ASP A 85 -14.49 1.73 -1.03
N GLY A 86 -15.43 2.65 -1.27
CA GLY A 86 -16.75 2.68 -0.62
C GLY A 86 -16.77 3.17 0.84
N THR A 87 -15.64 3.65 1.38
CA THR A 87 -15.59 4.25 2.72
C THR A 87 -16.10 5.70 2.69
N LYS A 88 -16.97 6.09 3.64
CA LYS A 88 -17.61 7.42 3.65
C LYS A 88 -16.62 8.57 3.95
N SER A 89 -15.52 8.27 4.63
CA SER A 89 -14.32 9.11 4.75
C SER A 89 -13.31 8.44 5.70
N PRO A 90 -12.15 8.00 5.20
CA PRO A 90 -10.91 7.91 5.95
C PRO A 90 -9.85 8.80 5.25
N PRO A 91 -8.71 9.11 5.90
CA PRO A 91 -7.67 9.89 5.23
C PRO A 91 -7.30 9.23 3.89
N ASN A 92 -7.08 10.04 2.86
CA ASN A 92 -6.56 9.61 1.54
C ASN A 92 -5.64 8.38 1.69
N PRO A 93 -5.83 7.27 0.95
CA PRO A 93 -5.04 6.04 1.12
C PRO A 93 -3.53 6.29 1.10
N TRP A 94 -3.07 7.32 0.38
CA TRP A 94 -1.67 7.72 0.33
C TRP A 94 -1.10 8.20 1.67
N VAL A 95 -1.92 8.74 2.57
CA VAL A 95 -1.52 9.09 3.94
C VAL A 95 -1.12 7.83 4.71
N SER A 96 -1.96 6.79 4.67
CA SER A 96 -1.68 5.54 5.38
C SER A 96 -0.57 4.73 4.73
N ILE A 97 -0.43 4.79 3.40
CA ILE A 97 0.72 4.24 2.68
C ILE A 97 2.01 4.94 3.16
N ALA A 98 2.04 6.27 3.20
CA ALA A 98 3.20 7.03 3.66
C ALA A 98 3.56 6.70 5.12
N GLU A 99 2.56 6.65 6.00
CA GLU A 99 2.74 6.32 7.43
C GLU A 99 3.27 4.88 7.64
N ALA A 100 2.80 3.92 6.84
CA ALA A 100 3.29 2.54 6.89
C ALA A 100 4.74 2.40 6.39
N MET A 101 5.14 3.20 5.41
CA MET A 101 6.51 3.19 4.87
C MET A 101 7.51 3.93 5.76
N LEU A 102 7.05 4.95 6.49
CA LEU A 102 7.90 5.88 7.25
C LEU A 102 8.93 5.22 8.20
N PRO A 103 8.63 4.09 8.89
CA PRO A 103 9.62 3.39 9.71
C PRO A 103 10.82 2.86 8.92
N THR A 104 10.63 2.48 7.65
CA THR A 104 11.71 2.06 6.72
C THR A 104 12.71 3.19 6.48
N TYR A 105 12.27 4.44 6.66
CA TYR A 105 13.05 5.65 6.45
C TYR A 105 13.35 6.37 7.76
N PHE A 106 13.64 5.59 8.82
CA PHE A 106 14.07 6.09 10.13
C PHE A 106 13.08 7.05 10.79
N ASN A 107 11.79 6.88 10.51
CA ASN A 107 10.73 7.78 10.96
C ASN A 107 10.96 9.25 10.58
N ASN A 108 11.67 9.49 9.47
CA ASN A 108 12.14 10.81 9.08
C ASN A 108 11.58 11.23 7.71
N TYR A 109 10.65 12.19 7.74
CA TYR A 109 10.00 12.70 6.53
C TYR A 109 10.97 13.35 5.54
N ASN A 110 12.08 13.95 5.97
CA ASN A 110 13.06 14.52 5.04
C ASN A 110 13.83 13.42 4.31
N HIS A 111 14.23 12.36 5.01
CA HIS A 111 14.86 11.20 4.35
C HIS A 111 13.88 10.54 3.38
N PHE A 112 12.62 10.35 3.79
CA PHE A 112 11.59 9.80 2.91
C PHE A 112 11.34 10.69 1.68
N TRP A 113 11.26 12.01 1.85
CA TRP A 113 11.11 12.96 0.74
C TRP A 113 12.28 12.87 -0.25
N THR A 114 13.53 12.88 0.22
CA THR A 114 14.71 12.76 -0.67
C THR A 114 14.74 11.43 -1.44
N MET A 115 14.27 10.34 -0.83
CA MET A 115 14.07 9.06 -1.50
C MET A 115 13.06 9.17 -2.64
N LEU A 116 11.87 9.71 -2.35
CA LEU A 116 10.78 9.84 -3.32
C LEU A 116 11.15 10.70 -4.53
N GLN A 117 11.94 11.77 -4.34
CA GLN A 117 12.44 12.58 -5.45
C GLN A 117 13.29 11.80 -6.45
N ARG A 118 14.01 10.76 -6.01
CA ARG A 118 14.78 9.89 -6.91
C ARG A 118 13.85 9.04 -7.77
N PHE A 119 12.75 8.53 -7.20
CA PHE A 119 11.77 7.74 -7.91
C PHE A 119 10.95 8.52 -8.93
N CYS A 120 10.70 9.81 -8.69
CA CYS A 120 10.04 10.67 -9.70
C CYS A 120 10.83 10.82 -11.00
N LYS A 121 12.14 10.49 -11.01
CA LYS A 121 12.95 10.47 -12.23
C LYS A 121 12.75 9.20 -13.07
N ASN A 122 12.11 8.17 -12.52
CA ASN A 122 11.76 6.95 -13.24
C ASN A 122 10.26 6.98 -13.61
N PRO A 123 9.91 7.02 -14.91
CA PRO A 123 8.52 7.07 -15.38
C PRO A 123 7.63 5.93 -14.84
N GLU A 124 8.18 4.73 -14.62
CA GLU A 124 7.42 3.59 -14.10
C GLU A 124 6.93 3.80 -12.67
N THR A 125 7.66 4.58 -11.88
CA THR A 125 7.36 4.83 -10.46
C THR A 125 6.82 6.23 -10.20
N GLU A 126 6.82 7.09 -11.21
CA GLU A 126 6.56 8.53 -11.07
C GLU A 126 5.20 8.83 -10.45
N GLY A 127 4.13 8.18 -10.93
CA GLY A 127 2.77 8.43 -10.45
C GLY A 127 2.63 8.18 -8.94
N ASN A 128 3.04 7.00 -8.47
CA ASN A 128 3.00 6.65 -7.04
C ASN A 128 3.97 7.51 -6.22
N ALA A 129 5.12 7.86 -6.78
CA ALA A 129 6.11 8.69 -6.09
C ALA A 129 5.62 10.13 -5.88
N ARG A 130 4.90 10.70 -6.87
CA ARG A 130 4.31 12.05 -6.77
C ARG A 130 3.24 12.12 -5.68
N GLU A 131 2.34 11.14 -5.64
CA GLU A 131 1.29 11.06 -4.59
C GLU A 131 1.89 10.99 -3.18
N LEU A 132 2.96 10.20 -3.01
CA LEU A 132 3.70 10.12 -1.76
C LEU A 132 4.45 11.42 -1.44
N LEU A 133 5.01 12.11 -2.44
CA LEU A 133 5.69 13.39 -2.24
C LEU A 133 4.73 14.45 -1.71
N ASP A 134 3.54 14.56 -2.27
CA ASP A 134 2.54 15.56 -1.88
C ASP A 134 2.15 15.37 -0.40
N VAL A 135 1.85 14.13 -0.01
CA VAL A 135 1.55 13.77 1.39
C VAL A 135 2.73 14.11 2.32
N VAL A 136 3.95 13.72 1.95
CA VAL A 136 5.14 13.95 2.78
C VAL A 136 5.45 15.43 2.91
N ALA A 137 5.30 16.22 1.84
CA ALA A 137 5.51 17.66 1.84
C ALA A 137 4.51 18.38 2.77
N GLU A 138 3.25 17.97 2.76
CA GLU A 138 2.23 18.49 3.67
C GLU A 138 2.60 18.20 5.14
N LYS A 139 2.97 16.95 5.46
CA LYS A 139 3.37 16.54 6.82
C LYS A 139 4.62 17.30 7.31
N ILE A 140 5.59 17.57 6.43
CA ILE A 140 6.76 18.40 6.76
C ILE A 140 6.32 19.83 7.10
N SER A 141 5.47 20.43 6.26
CA SER A 141 4.98 21.80 6.43
C SER A 141 4.21 21.98 7.74
N GLN A 142 3.33 21.02 8.07
CA GLN A 142 2.59 21.02 9.33
C GLN A 142 3.52 20.97 10.56
N LYS A 143 4.56 20.14 10.53
CA LYS A 143 5.54 20.04 11.63
C LYS A 143 6.36 21.31 11.83
N VAL A 144 6.66 22.05 10.76
CA VAL A 144 7.36 23.35 10.86
C VAL A 144 6.47 24.40 11.51
N ASN A 145 5.19 24.46 11.11
CA ASN A 145 4.24 25.42 11.65
C ASN A 145 3.89 25.17 13.13
N GLN A 146 3.91 23.92 13.59
CA GLN A 146 3.69 23.57 15.00
C GLN A 146 4.85 23.92 15.94
N LYS A 147 6.03 24.23 15.39
CA LYS A 147 7.25 24.57 16.17
C LYS A 147 7.53 26.08 16.26
N ARG A 148 6.71 26.90 15.60
CA ARG A 148 6.76 28.37 15.65
C ARG A 148 5.71 28.87 16.63
#